data_AF-A0A3D3LLQ3-F1
#
_entry.id   AF-A0A3D3LLQ3-F1
#
_cell.length_a   1.000
_cell.length_b   1.000
_cell.length_c   1.000
_cell.angle_alpha   90.00
_cell.angle_beta   90.00
_cell.angle_gamma   90.00
#
_symmetry.space_group_name_H-M   'P 1'
#
loop_
_entity.id
_entity.type
_entity.pdbx_description
1 polymer ?
#
loop_
_entity_poly.entity_id
_entity_poly.type
_entity_poly.pdbx_seq_one_letter_code
_entity_poly.pdbx_strand_id
1 'polypeptide(L)'
;MKLFSLVILAVLFISCKFNFSTSDERATDNKTTVESKDSPVKVKIEDKGNESSGKNPQLDWEFVSKGNAEFDTPVTEVYLLIDKKKEMIMEEKLGFNKLDKEAFETYKIPKDALTAAYGWWAGWGMILYVVRNGDNFDVYKIHLEEGYMDDKGEQVTPEFEPEKIKSVKVE
;
A
#
# COMPACT_ATOMS: atom_id res chain seq x y z
N MET A 1 -50.20 -33.68 4.41
CA MET A 1 -49.78 -34.81 5.29
C MET A 1 -48.77 -35.64 4.50
N LYS A 2 -47.62 -35.97 5.12
CA LYS A 2 -46.43 -36.67 4.56
C LYS A 2 -45.51 -35.77 3.73
N LEU A 3 -44.19 -35.75 3.91
CA LEU A 3 -43.30 -36.34 4.93
C LEU A 3 -41.99 -35.53 4.85
N PHE A 4 -41.36 -35.30 6.00
CA PHE A 4 -40.05 -34.68 6.15
C PHE A 4 -38.97 -35.43 5.34
N SER A 5 -38.05 -34.71 4.71
CA SER A 5 -36.70 -35.21 4.43
C SER A 5 -35.69 -34.12 4.79
N LEU A 6 -35.26 -34.25 6.03
CA LEU A 6 -34.16 -33.55 6.69
C LEU A 6 -32.86 -34.20 6.20
N VAL A 7 -32.11 -33.54 5.31
CA VAL A 7 -30.75 -33.97 4.95
C VAL A 7 -29.78 -33.17 5.82
N ILE A 8 -29.38 -33.80 6.93
CA ILE A 8 -28.23 -33.39 7.74
C ILE A 8 -26.99 -33.85 6.96
N LEU A 9 -26.21 -32.93 6.41
CA LEU A 9 -24.86 -33.25 5.94
C LEU A 9 -23.84 -32.63 6.89
N ALA A 10 -23.03 -33.53 7.45
CA ALA A 10 -22.14 -33.32 8.58
C ALA A 10 -21.02 -32.32 8.29
N VAL A 11 -20.75 -31.53 9.33
CA VAL A 11 -19.60 -30.64 9.46
C VAL A 11 -18.34 -31.48 9.71
N LEU A 12 -17.34 -31.37 8.84
CA LEU A 12 -15.98 -31.82 9.12
C LEU A 12 -15.11 -30.61 9.50
N PHE A 13 -14.98 -30.39 10.81
CA PHE A 13 -13.97 -29.51 11.39
C PHE A 13 -12.60 -30.17 11.26
N ILE A 14 -11.81 -29.81 10.25
CA ILE A 14 -10.37 -30.11 10.22
C ILE A 14 -9.66 -29.01 11.01
N SER A 15 -9.44 -29.31 12.29
CA SER A 15 -8.61 -28.50 13.18
C SER A 15 -7.13 -28.80 12.92
N CYS A 16 -6.47 -28.05 12.04
CA CYS A 16 -5.02 -28.04 12.01
C CYS A 16 -4.49 -26.99 13.00
N LYS A 17 -4.22 -27.46 14.23
CA LYS A 17 -3.31 -26.80 15.16
C LYS A 17 -1.88 -26.97 14.64
N PHE A 18 -1.32 -25.96 13.98
CA PHE A 18 0.11 -25.94 13.66
C PHE A 18 0.82 -25.03 14.67
N ASN A 19 1.27 -25.63 15.77
CA ASN A 19 2.27 -25.04 16.65
C ASN A 19 3.65 -25.38 16.06
N PHE A 20 4.34 -24.39 15.50
CA PHE A 20 5.78 -24.51 15.24
C PHE A 20 6.51 -23.55 16.17
N SER A 21 7.13 -24.13 17.19
CA SER A 21 7.98 -23.43 18.15
C SER A 21 9.41 -23.41 17.64
N THR A 22 10.08 -22.32 17.98
CA THR A 22 11.44 -21.89 17.67
C THR A 22 12.55 -22.87 18.04
N SER A 23 13.62 -22.92 17.24
CA SER A 23 15.02 -22.59 17.61
C SER A 23 15.96 -23.14 16.55
N ASP A 24 16.89 -22.32 16.04
CA ASP A 24 18.31 -22.70 16.05
C ASP A 24 19.21 -21.49 15.78
N GLU A 25 20.09 -21.26 16.75
CA GLU A 25 21.29 -20.45 16.68
C GLU A 25 22.21 -20.91 15.55
N ARG A 26 22.80 -19.95 14.83
CA ARG A 26 24.20 -20.06 14.44
C ARG A 26 24.88 -18.71 14.56
N ALA A 27 25.65 -18.57 15.62
CA ALA A 27 26.79 -17.69 15.68
C ALA A 27 27.86 -18.19 14.71
N THR A 28 28.39 -17.29 13.88
CA THR A 28 29.81 -17.28 13.52
C THR A 28 30.22 -15.86 13.19
N ASP A 29 31.12 -15.34 14.01
CA ASP A 29 32.00 -14.21 13.76
C ASP A 29 32.56 -14.22 12.34
N ASN A 30 32.68 -13.03 11.73
CA ASN A 30 33.95 -12.63 11.13
C ASN A 30 34.06 -11.11 10.95
N LYS A 31 34.82 -10.55 11.90
CA LYS A 31 35.62 -9.34 11.84
C LYS A 31 36.34 -9.19 10.50
N THR A 32 36.11 -8.08 9.77
CA THR A 32 37.13 -7.45 8.93
C THR A 32 37.04 -5.94 9.06
N THR A 33 38.02 -5.40 9.80
CA THR A 33 38.42 -4.01 9.80
C THR A 33 39.24 -3.75 8.53
N VAL A 34 38.83 -2.80 7.71
CA VAL A 34 39.76 -2.08 6.82
C VAL A 34 39.56 -0.59 7.03
N GLU A 35 40.59 -0.02 7.63
CA GLU A 35 40.89 1.40 7.79
C GLU A 35 41.20 2.00 6.42
N SER A 36 40.62 3.17 6.09
CA SER A 36 41.17 4.03 5.04
C SER A 36 40.98 5.48 5.43
N LYS A 37 42.14 6.13 5.57
CA LYS A 37 42.38 7.49 6.04
C LYS A 37 42.13 8.53 4.94
N ASP A 38 41.68 9.70 5.40
CA ASP A 38 42.01 11.05 4.92
C ASP A 38 41.74 11.45 3.46
N SER A 39 40.66 12.21 3.23
CA SER A 39 40.72 13.69 3.35
C SER A 39 39.43 14.37 2.87
N PRO A 40 39.04 15.53 3.46
CA PRO A 40 37.72 16.11 3.32
C PRO A 40 37.65 17.14 2.18
N VAL A 41 36.78 16.92 1.19
CA VAL A 41 36.37 17.99 0.28
C VAL A 41 35.22 18.75 0.94
N LYS A 42 35.56 19.93 1.46
CA LYS A 42 34.65 20.89 2.07
C LYS A 42 33.81 21.56 0.97
N VAL A 43 32.76 20.90 0.50
CA VAL A 43 31.75 21.55 -0.34
C VAL A 43 30.82 22.33 0.58
N LYS A 44 31.01 23.65 0.59
CA LYS A 44 30.12 24.62 1.21
C LYS A 44 28.87 24.71 0.32
N ILE A 45 27.92 23.79 0.52
CA ILE A 45 26.56 23.98 0.01
C ILE A 45 25.94 25.03 0.92
N GLU A 46 25.74 26.22 0.37
CA GLU A 46 24.92 27.26 0.98
C GLU A 46 23.48 26.76 0.95
N ASP A 47 23.14 26.00 1.99
CA ASP A 47 21.77 25.66 2.33
C ASP A 47 21.07 26.96 2.74
N LYS A 48 20.41 27.59 1.77
CA LYS A 48 19.45 28.65 2.04
C LYS A 48 18.27 27.98 2.71
N GLY A 49 18.39 27.85 4.03
CA GLY A 49 17.33 27.52 4.95
C GLY A 49 16.12 28.38 4.65
N ASN A 50 15.14 27.76 4.02
CA ASN A 50 13.75 28.11 4.22
C ASN A 50 13.15 26.96 5.03
N GLU A 51 13.55 26.88 6.31
CA GLU A 51 12.76 26.18 7.32
C GLU A 51 11.44 26.94 7.47
N SER A 52 10.53 26.70 6.52
CA SER A 52 9.12 26.77 6.80
C SER A 52 8.87 25.72 7.88
N SER A 53 8.83 26.14 9.15
CA SER A 53 8.33 25.32 10.25
C SER A 53 6.80 25.16 10.12
N GLY A 54 6.31 24.86 8.92
CA GLY A 54 4.95 24.49 8.63
C GLY A 54 4.78 23.05 9.05
N LYS A 55 4.04 22.85 10.13
CA LYS A 55 3.60 21.52 10.61
C LYS A 55 3.14 20.68 9.41
N ASN A 56 3.72 19.50 9.21
CA ASN A 56 3.25 18.59 8.16
C ASN A 56 1.81 18.19 8.50
N PRO A 57 0.81 18.48 7.65
CA PRO A 57 -0.57 18.17 7.96
C PRO A 57 -0.76 16.66 8.11
N GLN A 58 -1.72 16.27 8.94
CA GLN A 58 -2.06 14.88 9.12
C GLN A 58 -2.80 14.38 7.88
N LEU A 59 -2.30 13.29 7.29
CA LEU A 59 -2.95 12.61 6.17
C LEU A 59 -3.60 11.31 6.62
N ASP A 60 -4.80 11.05 6.12
CA ASP A 60 -5.49 9.77 6.31
C ASP A 60 -6.41 9.45 5.13
N TRP A 61 -6.91 8.22 5.03
CA TRP A 61 -7.88 7.81 4.02
C TRP A 61 -9.25 7.56 4.62
N GLU A 62 -10.29 7.92 3.86
CA GLU A 62 -11.66 7.52 4.12
C GLU A 62 -12.26 6.88 2.87
N PHE A 63 -12.96 5.76 3.06
CA PHE A 63 -13.59 4.99 1.99
C PHE A 63 -15.08 4.88 2.27
N VAL A 64 -15.91 5.39 1.37
CA VAL A 64 -17.37 5.39 1.50
C VAL A 64 -17.96 4.41 0.50
N SER A 65 -18.49 3.30 0.99
CA SER A 65 -19.22 2.36 0.14
C SER A 65 -20.53 2.99 -0.37
N LYS A 66 -20.74 2.89 -1.68
CA LYS A 66 -21.96 3.31 -2.38
C LYS A 66 -22.88 2.14 -2.71
N GLY A 67 -22.55 0.95 -2.21
CA GLY A 67 -23.19 -0.32 -2.55
C GLY A 67 -22.40 -1.09 -3.58
N ASN A 68 -23.11 -1.90 -4.36
CA ASN A 68 -22.53 -2.85 -5.30
C ASN A 68 -23.16 -2.66 -6.69
N ALA A 69 -22.33 -2.74 -7.73
CA ALA A 69 -22.73 -2.75 -9.13
C ALA A 69 -23.00 -4.21 -9.61
N GLU A 70 -22.98 -4.45 -10.92
CA GLU A 70 -23.12 -5.79 -11.48
C GLU A 70 -22.07 -6.76 -10.92
N PHE A 71 -22.46 -8.04 -10.80
CA PHE A 71 -21.62 -9.10 -10.23
C PHE A 71 -21.14 -8.83 -8.80
N ASP A 72 -21.93 -8.09 -8.02
CA ASP A 72 -21.63 -7.70 -6.64
C ASP A 72 -20.36 -6.82 -6.51
N THR A 73 -19.97 -6.15 -7.60
CA THR A 73 -18.76 -5.33 -7.64
C THR A 73 -18.88 -4.12 -6.71
N PRO A 74 -18.05 -3.95 -5.67
CA PRO A 74 -18.16 -2.84 -4.74
C PRO A 74 -17.93 -1.52 -5.47
N VAL A 75 -18.73 -0.50 -5.15
CA VAL A 75 -18.52 0.88 -5.60
C VAL A 75 -18.11 1.72 -4.40
N THR A 76 -16.95 2.36 -4.45
CA THR A 76 -16.38 3.09 -3.33
C THR A 76 -15.95 4.49 -3.75
N GLU A 77 -16.41 5.51 -3.02
CA GLU A 77 -15.83 6.84 -3.09
C GLU A 77 -14.58 6.89 -2.18
N VAL A 78 -13.46 7.35 -2.73
CA VAL A 78 -12.18 7.43 -2.03
C VAL A 78 -11.85 8.88 -1.73
N TYR A 79 -11.65 9.17 -0.44
CA TYR A 79 -11.30 10.50 0.05
C TYR A 79 -9.93 10.49 0.72
N LEU A 80 -9.11 11.51 0.43
CA LEU A 80 -7.93 11.86 1.20
C LEU A 80 -8.35 12.87 2.28
N LEU A 81 -8.02 12.60 3.53
CA LEU A 81 -8.22 13.50 4.65
C LEU A 81 -6.94 14.30 4.89
N ILE A 82 -6.99 15.62 4.73
CA ILE A 82 -5.88 16.54 5.03
C ILE A 82 -6.29 17.40 6.22
N ASP A 83 -5.68 17.17 7.39
CA ASP A 83 -6.11 17.77 8.66
C ASP A 83 -7.63 17.66 8.88
N LYS A 84 -8.19 16.49 8.54
CA LYS A 84 -9.61 16.13 8.62
C LYS A 84 -10.54 16.81 7.60
N LYS A 85 -10.03 17.68 6.71
CA LYS A 85 -10.78 18.13 5.53
C LYS A 85 -10.80 17.00 4.48
N LYS A 86 -11.97 16.70 3.91
CA LYS A 86 -12.13 15.63 2.92
C LYS A 86 -11.89 16.15 1.52
N GLU A 87 -11.02 15.46 0.79
CA GLU A 87 -10.77 15.70 -0.62
C GLU A 87 -11.12 14.45 -1.41
N MET A 88 -12.15 14.53 -2.25
CA MET A 88 -12.55 13.41 -3.10
C MET A 88 -11.46 13.14 -4.12
N ILE A 89 -10.88 11.95 -4.11
CA ILE A 89 -9.84 11.55 -5.05
C ILE A 89 -10.48 10.94 -6.30
N MET A 90 -11.36 9.96 -6.10
CA MET A 90 -12.04 9.24 -7.18
C MET A 90 -13.23 8.43 -6.63
N GLU A 91 -14.04 7.91 -7.55
CA GLU A 91 -14.98 6.81 -7.31
C GLU A 91 -14.52 5.61 -8.12
N GLU A 92 -14.48 4.42 -7.52
CA GLU A 92 -13.91 3.25 -8.17
C GLU A 92 -14.65 1.96 -7.78
N LYS A 93 -14.60 0.97 -8.68
CA LYS A 93 -15.26 -0.33 -8.54
C LYS A 93 -14.44 -1.35 -7.74
N LEU A 94 -13.91 -0.93 -6.60
CA LEU A 94 -13.03 -1.71 -5.72
C LEU A 94 -13.42 -1.54 -4.25
N GLY A 95 -13.11 -2.53 -3.42
CA GLY A 95 -13.07 -2.38 -1.97
C GLY A 95 -11.69 -1.88 -1.54
N PHE A 96 -11.62 -0.82 -0.73
CA PHE A 96 -10.36 -0.21 -0.30
C PHE A 96 -10.06 -0.39 1.18
N ASN A 97 -8.77 -0.49 1.49
CA ASN A 97 -8.22 -0.45 2.83
C ASN A 97 -6.98 0.45 2.87
N LYS A 98 -6.64 0.94 4.08
CA LYS A 98 -5.36 1.61 4.30
C LYS A 98 -4.24 0.60 4.16
N LEU A 99 -3.12 1.05 3.63
CA LEU A 99 -1.93 0.23 3.49
C LEU A 99 -0.90 0.66 4.53
N ASP A 100 -0.44 -0.28 5.34
CA ASP A 100 0.56 -0.05 6.37
C ASP A 100 1.93 0.25 5.76
N LYS A 101 2.73 1.10 6.42
CA LYS A 101 4.02 1.55 5.89
C LYS A 101 5.01 0.41 5.70
N GLU A 102 4.92 -0.62 6.53
CA GLU A 102 5.73 -1.84 6.45
C GLU A 102 5.52 -2.57 5.12
N ALA A 103 4.36 -2.40 4.48
CA ALA A 103 4.05 -3.02 3.20
C ALA A 103 4.57 -2.22 1.99
N PHE A 104 5.02 -0.97 2.16
CA PHE A 104 5.34 -0.07 1.02
C PHE A 104 6.41 -0.64 0.11
N GLU A 105 7.47 -1.23 0.68
CA GLU A 105 8.56 -1.82 -0.09
C GLU A 105 8.10 -3.01 -0.93
N THR A 106 7.18 -3.83 -0.40
CA THR A 106 6.61 -4.98 -1.12
C THR A 106 5.90 -4.53 -2.40
N TYR A 107 5.24 -3.38 -2.33
CA TYR A 107 4.49 -2.80 -3.44
C TYR A 107 5.28 -1.77 -4.25
N LYS A 108 6.60 -1.66 -4.02
CA LYS A 108 7.48 -0.68 -4.67
C LYS A 108 6.99 0.77 -4.53
N ILE A 109 6.27 1.08 -3.45
CA ILE A 109 5.82 2.44 -3.15
C ILE A 109 7.05 3.26 -2.72
N PRO A 110 7.23 4.49 -3.23
CA PRO A 110 8.35 5.34 -2.87
C PRO A 110 8.47 5.56 -1.35
N LYS A 111 9.71 5.59 -0.84
CA LYS A 111 9.97 5.74 0.62
C LYS A 111 9.53 7.09 1.17
N ASP A 112 9.41 8.10 0.32
CA ASP A 112 8.91 9.44 0.63
C ASP A 112 7.38 9.55 0.55
N ALA A 113 6.68 8.47 0.19
CA ALA A 113 5.22 8.43 0.28
C ALA A 113 4.77 8.59 1.74
N LEU A 114 3.79 9.47 1.93
CA LEU A 114 3.30 9.85 3.25
C LEU A 114 2.26 8.86 3.79
N THR A 115 1.37 8.40 2.91
CA THR A 115 0.31 7.42 3.18
C THR A 115 -0.03 6.66 1.90
N ALA A 116 -0.62 5.48 2.04
CA ALA A 116 -1.08 4.67 0.92
C ALA A 116 -2.37 3.90 1.26
N ALA A 117 -3.07 3.50 0.22
CA ALA A 117 -4.26 2.67 0.25
C ALA A 117 -4.17 1.61 -0.84
N TYR A 118 -4.85 0.49 -0.64
CA TYR A 118 -4.92 -0.60 -1.58
C TYR A 118 -6.40 -0.93 -1.82
N GLY A 119 -6.76 -1.08 -3.09
CA GLY A 119 -8.08 -1.50 -3.54
C GLY A 119 -7.99 -2.82 -4.28
N TRP A 120 -8.96 -3.72 -4.08
CA TRP A 120 -9.00 -5.01 -4.76
C TRP A 120 -10.40 -5.55 -4.95
N TRP A 121 -10.61 -6.19 -6.08
CA TRP A 121 -11.82 -6.91 -6.43
C TRP A 121 -11.56 -7.88 -7.59
N ALA A 122 -11.98 -9.13 -7.42
CA ALA A 122 -12.06 -10.14 -8.49
C ALA A 122 -10.84 -10.21 -9.42
N GLY A 123 -9.63 -10.22 -8.83
CA GLY A 123 -8.37 -10.37 -9.56
C GLY A 123 -7.83 -9.11 -10.21
N TRP A 124 -8.43 -7.95 -9.93
CA TRP A 124 -7.91 -6.64 -10.27
C TRP A 124 -7.85 -5.76 -9.04
N GLY A 125 -6.90 -4.82 -9.04
CA GLY A 125 -6.79 -3.87 -7.96
C GLY A 125 -5.95 -2.67 -8.33
N MET A 126 -5.69 -1.85 -7.32
CA MET A 126 -4.79 -0.73 -7.45
C MET A 126 -4.22 -0.32 -6.10
N ILE A 127 -3.14 0.43 -6.15
CA ILE A 127 -2.55 1.11 -5.00
C ILE A 127 -2.65 2.60 -5.24
N LEU A 128 -3.08 3.32 -4.21
CA LEU A 128 -3.00 4.75 -4.15
C LEU A 128 -1.91 5.14 -3.16
N TYR A 129 -1.12 6.15 -3.47
CA TYR A 129 -0.19 6.71 -2.50
C TYR A 129 -0.01 8.21 -2.69
N VAL A 130 0.42 8.90 -1.64
CA VAL A 130 0.56 10.35 -1.63
C VAL A 130 2.01 10.75 -1.42
N VAL A 131 2.54 11.62 -2.28
CA VAL A 131 3.87 12.23 -2.13
C VAL A 131 3.70 13.74 -1.97
N ARG A 132 4.52 14.35 -1.11
CA ARG A 132 4.56 15.81 -0.97
C ARG A 132 5.45 16.41 -2.06
N ASN A 133 4.91 17.38 -2.80
CA ASN A 133 5.62 18.08 -3.85
C ASN A 133 5.45 19.60 -3.64
N GLY A 134 6.38 20.19 -2.88
CA GLY A 134 6.28 21.56 -2.40
C GLY A 134 5.05 21.78 -1.51
N ASP A 135 4.16 22.66 -1.96
CA ASP A 135 2.90 23.00 -1.29
C ASP A 135 1.72 22.14 -1.76
N ASN A 136 1.99 21.03 -2.45
CA ASN A 136 0.95 20.11 -2.92
C ASN A 136 1.15 18.70 -2.38
N PHE A 137 0.05 17.98 -2.25
CA PHE A 137 -0.01 16.54 -2.14
C PHE A 137 -0.40 15.94 -3.47
N ASP A 138 0.54 15.23 -4.09
CA ASP A 138 0.33 14.52 -5.34
C ASP A 138 -0.10 13.09 -5.04
N VAL A 139 -1.27 12.71 -5.57
CA VAL A 139 -1.83 11.36 -5.43
C VAL A 139 -1.51 10.57 -6.69
N TYR A 140 -0.89 9.42 -6.48
CA TYR A 140 -0.51 8.48 -7.52
C TYR A 140 -1.32 7.21 -7.41
N LYS A 141 -1.48 6.54 -8.55
CA LYS A 141 -2.17 5.26 -8.71
C LYS A 141 -1.26 4.28 -9.42
N ILE A 142 -1.24 3.04 -8.94
CA ILE A 142 -0.58 1.89 -9.57
C ILE A 142 -1.66 0.84 -9.80
N HIS A 143 -1.81 0.35 -11.03
CA HIS A 143 -2.73 -0.76 -11.30
C HIS A 143 -2.12 -2.09 -10.85
N LEU A 144 -2.95 -3.02 -10.38
CA LEU A 144 -2.57 -4.37 -10.01
C LEU A 144 -3.50 -5.36 -10.72
N GLU A 145 -2.98 -6.46 -11.21
CA GLU A 145 -3.80 -7.54 -11.76
C GLU A 145 -3.26 -8.90 -11.29
N GLU A 146 -4.14 -9.89 -11.18
CA GLU A 146 -3.76 -11.26 -10.88
C GLU A 146 -2.93 -11.86 -12.01
N GLY A 147 -1.88 -12.59 -11.61
CA GLY A 147 -1.29 -13.60 -12.48
C GLY A 147 -0.60 -13.05 -13.71
N TYR A 148 0.16 -11.97 -13.59
CA TYR A 148 1.15 -11.64 -14.60
C TYR A 148 2.17 -12.77 -14.69
N MET A 149 2.04 -13.57 -15.73
CA MET A 149 2.98 -14.59 -16.12
C MET A 149 3.67 -14.11 -17.39
N ASP A 150 4.99 -14.26 -17.49
CA ASP A 150 5.66 -14.05 -18.77
C ASP A 150 5.36 -15.17 -19.77
N ASP A 151 5.95 -15.07 -20.96
CA ASP A 151 5.86 -16.09 -22.02
C ASP A 151 6.42 -17.47 -21.61
N LYS A 152 7.09 -17.55 -20.46
CA LYS A 152 7.64 -18.78 -19.87
C LYS A 152 6.80 -19.31 -18.72
N GLY A 153 5.70 -18.64 -18.37
CA GLY A 153 4.84 -19.03 -17.26
C GLY A 153 5.43 -18.68 -15.89
N GLU A 154 6.43 -17.79 -15.83
CA GLU A 154 6.99 -17.29 -14.59
C GLU A 154 6.20 -16.08 -14.10
N GLN A 155 5.93 -16.03 -12.80
CA GLN A 155 5.24 -14.89 -12.21
C GLN A 155 6.11 -13.65 -12.32
N VAL A 156 5.74 -12.74 -13.21
CA VAL A 156 6.41 -11.46 -13.37
C VAL A 156 5.65 -10.41 -12.58
N THR A 157 6.38 -9.65 -11.78
CA THR A 157 5.84 -8.41 -11.21
C THR A 157 5.85 -7.38 -12.32
N PRO A 158 4.71 -6.88 -12.78
CA PRO A 158 4.71 -5.87 -13.84
C PRO A 158 5.49 -4.65 -13.39
N GLU A 159 6.21 -4.07 -14.33
CA GLU A 159 6.79 -2.76 -14.17
C GLU A 159 5.65 -1.75 -14.26
N PHE A 160 4.91 -1.58 -13.17
CA PHE A 160 3.82 -0.62 -13.12
C PHE A 160 4.40 0.77 -12.94
N GLU A 161 4.26 1.61 -13.97
CA GLU A 161 4.58 3.03 -13.88
C GLU A 161 3.47 3.74 -13.08
N PRO A 162 3.80 4.44 -11.99
CA PRO A 162 2.80 5.18 -11.24
C PRO A 162 2.19 6.33 -12.06
N GLU A 163 0.86 6.41 -12.09
CA GLU A 163 0.12 7.50 -12.73
C GLU A 163 -0.25 8.55 -11.68
N LYS A 164 0.14 9.81 -11.87
CA LYS A 164 -0.37 10.92 -11.03
C LYS A 164 -1.82 11.23 -11.42
N ILE A 165 -2.76 11.02 -10.49
CA ILE A 165 -4.20 11.21 -10.74
C ILE A 165 -4.77 12.50 -10.15
N LYS A 166 -4.15 13.06 -9.10
CA LYS A 166 -4.60 14.31 -8.49
C LYS A 166 -3.44 15.08 -7.85
N SER A 167 -3.57 16.40 -7.78
CA SER A 167 -2.72 17.27 -6.98
C SER A 167 -3.62 18.13 -6.09
N VAL A 168 -3.36 18.15 -4.79
CA VAL A 168 -4.15 18.88 -3.81
C VAL A 168 -3.25 19.89 -3.10
N LYS A 169 -3.63 21.17 -3.14
CA LYS A 169 -2.86 22.23 -2.49
C LYS A 169 -3.03 22.18 -0.97
N VAL A 170 -1.93 22.34 -0.24
CA VAL A 170 -1.93 22.53 1.21
C VAL A 170 -2.31 23.99 1.50
N GLU A 171 -3.40 24.19 2.23
CA GLU A 171 -3.85 25.52 2.68
C GLU A 171 -3.16 25.96 3.98
#